data_AF-A0A924N3W1-F1
#
_entry.id   AF-A0A924N3W1-F1
#
_cell.length_a   1.000
_cell.length_b   1.000
_cell.length_c   1.000
_cell.angle_alpha   90.00
_cell.angle_beta   90.00
_cell.angle_gamma   90.00
#
_symmetry.space_group_name_H-M   'P 1'
#
loop_
_entity.id
_entity.type
_entity.pdbx_description
1 polymer ?
#
loop_
_entity_poly.entity_id
_entity_poly.type
_entity_poly.pdbx_seq_one_letter_code
_entity_poly.pdbx_strand_id
1 'polypeptide(L)' 'LHPDVVLDRAAITAHVWDDNHDPFTNVLEVLVRRLRRKIDEGYEPRLIHTMRGAGYRLGI' A
#
# COMPACT_ATOMS: atom_id res chain seq x y z
N LEU A 1 -2.32 6.26 -13.11
CA LEU A 1 -2.76 6.14 -11.70
C LEU A 1 -3.95 5.20 -11.71
N HIS A 2 -3.96 4.14 -10.91
CA HIS A 2 -5.06 3.15 -10.84
C HIS A 2 -5.94 3.43 -9.61
N PRO A 3 -6.84 4.41 -9.64
CA PRO A 3 -7.85 4.53 -8.60
C PRO A 3 -8.76 3.30 -8.64
N ASP A 4 -9.13 2.80 -7.46
CA ASP A 4 -10.08 1.69 -7.24
C ASP A 4 -9.63 0.27 -7.62
N VAL A 5 -8.40 0.09 -8.09
CA VAL A 5 -7.84 -1.25 -8.33
C VAL A 5 -7.22 -1.79 -7.05
N VAL A 6 -7.52 -3.05 -6.72
CA VAL A 6 -6.81 -3.78 -5.68
C VAL A 6 -5.47 -4.22 -6.25
N LEU A 7 -4.39 -3.70 -5.67
CA LEU A 7 -3.03 -4.11 -6.00
C LEU A 7 -2.54 -5.07 -4.93
N ASP A 8 -2.10 -6.25 -5.37
CA ASP A 8 -1.48 -7.22 -4.48
C ASP A 8 -0.07 -6.76 -4.05
N ARG A 9 0.49 -7.46 -3.05
CA ARG A 9 1.79 -7.11 -2.49
C ARG A 9 2.92 -7.25 -3.52
N ALA A 10 2.86 -8.29 -4.35
CA ALA A 10 3.90 -8.55 -5.34
C ALA A 10 3.92 -7.44 -6.40
N ALA A 11 2.74 -7.02 -6.86
CA ALA A 11 2.56 -5.92 -7.80
C ALA A 11 3.09 -4.60 -7.24
N ILE A 12 2.77 -4.27 -5.99
CA ILE A 12 3.28 -3.04 -5.36
C ILE A 12 4.81 -3.11 -5.20
N THR A 13 5.34 -4.23 -4.69
CA THR A 13 6.79 -4.39 -4.48
C THR A 13 7.55 -4.32 -5.80
N ALA A 14 7.07 -4.96 -6.86
CA ALA A 14 7.69 -4.93 -8.19
C ALA A 14 7.74 -3.52 -8.81
N HIS A 15 6.84 -2.62 -8.41
CA HIS A 15 6.85 -1.23 -8.89
C HIS A 15 7.73 -0.29 -8.03
N VAL A 16 8.02 -0.67 -6.78
CA VAL A 16 8.73 0.18 -5.82
C VAL A 16 10.20 -0.25 -5.66
N TRP A 17 10.52 -1.51 -5.90
CA TRP A 17 11.86 -2.08 -5.82
C TRP A 17 12.22 -2.86 -7.07
N ASP A 18 13.45 -2.64 -7.58
CA ASP A 18 14.15 -3.63 -8.39
C ASP A 18 14.62 -4.80 -7.51
N ASP A 19 15.00 -5.93 -8.12
CA ASP A 19 15.31 -7.30 -7.60
C ASP A 19 16.13 -7.46 -6.28
N ASN A 20 16.50 -6.39 -5.58
CA ASN A 20 17.25 -6.39 -4.32
C ASN A 20 16.38 -6.34 -3.04
N HIS A 21 15.10 -6.72 -3.11
CA HIS A 21 14.24 -6.72 -1.91
C HIS A 21 14.37 -8.03 -1.11
N ASP A 22 14.65 -7.90 0.18
CA ASP A 22 14.61 -9.02 1.13
C ASP A 22 13.13 -9.41 1.41
N PRO A 23 12.67 -10.61 1.01
CA PRO A 23 11.28 -11.06 1.15
C PRO A 23 10.82 -11.19 2.60
N PHE A 24 11.73 -11.14 3.59
CA PHE A 24 11.38 -11.16 5.02
C PHE A 24 11.06 -9.78 5.60
N THR A 25 11.21 -8.72 4.81
CA THR A 25 11.05 -7.36 5.32
C THR A 25 9.61 -6.85 5.12
N ASN A 26 8.90 -6.62 6.24
CA ASN A 26 7.55 -6.01 6.26
C ASN A 26 7.57 -4.51 5.89
N VAL A 27 8.43 -4.12 4.94
CA VAL A 27 8.69 -2.72 4.59
C VAL A 27 7.46 -2.12 3.91
N LEU A 28 6.74 -2.89 3.11
CA LEU A 28 5.48 -2.47 2.50
C LEU A 28 4.48 -2.01 3.57
N GLU A 29 4.29 -2.78 4.65
CA GLU A 29 3.41 -2.41 5.74
C GLU A 29 3.87 -1.15 6.48
N VAL A 30 5.19 -1.01 6.69
CA VAL A 30 5.76 0.19 7.30
C VAL A 30 5.52 1.41 6.43
N LEU A 31 5.70 1.32 5.11
CA LEU A 31 5.44 2.41 4.17
C LEU A 31 3.96 2.76 4.10
N VAL A 32 3.07 1.77 3.98
CA VAL A 32 1.62 2.00 4.00
C VAL A 32 1.19 2.67 5.30
N ARG A 33 1.73 2.23 6.44
CA ARG A 33 1.46 2.87 7.74
C ARG A 33 1.96 4.32 7.78
N ARG A 34 3.17 4.60 7.28
CA ARG A 34 3.72 5.96 7.20
C ARG A 34 2.89 6.85 6.28
N LEU A 35 2.43 6.31 5.16
CA LEU A 35 1.59 7.03 4.20
C LEU A 35 0.24 7.38 4.81
N ARG A 36 -0.43 6.41 5.47
CA ARG A 36 -1.68 6.65 6.21
C ARG A 36 -1.56 7.78 7.22
N ARG A 37 -0.46 7.83 7.99
CA ARG A 37 -0.23 8.93 8.94
C ARG A 37 -0.13 10.31 8.28
N LYS A 38 0.26 10.37 7.01
CA LYS A 38 0.42 11.63 6.28
C LYS A 38 -0.85 12.07 5.56
N ILE A 39 -1.66 11.13 5.06
CA ILE A 39 -2.79 11.44 4.16
C ILE A 39 -4.16 10.99 4.67
N ASP A 40 -4.22 10.03 5.60
CA ASP A 40 -5.49 9.48 6.13
C ASP A 40 -5.71 9.87 7.62
N GLU A 41 -4.65 10.07 8.41
CA GLU A 41 -4.79 10.40 9.83
C GLU A 41 -5.29 11.85 10.00
N GLY A 42 -6.55 12.01 10.39
CA GLY A 42 -7.21 13.31 10.56
C GLY A 42 -7.85 13.87 9.29
N TYR A 43 -7.84 13.12 8.20
CA TYR A 43 -8.45 13.49 6.92
C TYR A 43 -9.54 12.47 6.55
N GLU A 44 -10.74 12.96 6.26
CA GLU A 44 -11.83 12.16 5.70
C GLU A 44 -12.09 12.62 4.26
N PRO A 45 -12.33 11.70 3.30
CA PRO A 45 -12.40 10.24 3.49
C PRO A 45 -11.01 9.57 3.53
N ARG A 46 -10.91 8.44 4.24
CA ARG A 46 -9.71 7.59 4.20
C ARG A 46 -9.49 7.04 2.79
N LEU A 47 -8.28 7.17 2.26
CA LEU A 47 -7.94 6.80 0.89
C LEU A 47 -7.32 5.41 0.77
N ILE A 48 -6.69 4.89 1.83
CA ILE A 48 -5.97 3.61 1.79
C ILE A 48 -6.74 2.51 2.49
N HIS A 49 -7.28 1.56 1.70
CA HIS A 49 -8.01 0.41 2.20
C HIS A 49 -7.16 -0.86 2.16
N THR A 50 -7.12 -1.60 3.27
CA THR A 50 -6.46 -2.91 3.33
C THR A 50 -7.48 -4.01 3.07
N MET A 51 -7.29 -4.75 1.97
CA MET A 51 -8.07 -5.92 1.60
C MET A 51 -7.32 -7.16 2.06
N ARG A 52 -7.70 -7.73 3.21
CA ARG A 52 -7.04 -8.92 3.77
C ARG A 52 -6.99 -10.05 2.74
N GLY A 53 -5.79 -10.61 2.52
CA GLY A 53 -5.56 -11.68 1.54
C GLY A 53 -5.47 -11.22 0.08
N ALA A 54 -5.83 -9.98 -0.25
CA ALA A 54 -5.81 -9.47 -1.63
C ALA A 54 -4.81 -8.33 -1.85
N GLY A 55 -4.57 -7.45 -0.86
CA GLY A 55 -3.62 -6.34 -0.98
C GLY A 55 -4.18 -5.00 -0.53
N TYR A 56 -3.93 -3.95 -1.31
CA TYR A 56 -4.31 -2.58 -0.98
C TYR A 56 -5.07 -1.90 -2.12
N ARG A 57 -6.07 -1.07 -1.78
CA ARG A 57 -6.80 -0.20 -2.71
C ARG A 57 -6.57 1.25 -2.31
N LEU A 58 -6.32 2.10 -3.32
CA LEU A 58 -6.32 3.55 -3.20
C LEU A 58 -7.61 4.10 -3.83
N GLY A 59 -8.43 4.78 -3.03
CA GLY A 59 -9.72 5.32 -3.48
C GLY A 59 -10.60 5.72 -2.30
N ILE A 60 -11.73 6.36 -2.60
CA ILE A 60 -12.79 6.69 -1.62
C ILE A 60 -13.71 5.47 -1.46
#